data_AF-A0A535JJP7-F1
#
_entry.id   AF-A0A535JJP7-F1
#
_cell.length_a   1.000
_cell.length_b   1.000
_cell.length_c   1.000
_cell.angle_alpha   90.00
_cell.angle_beta   90.00
_cell.angle_gamma   90.00
#
_symmetry.space_group_name_H-M   'P 1'
#
loop_
_entity.id
_entity.type
_entity.pdbx_description
1 polymer ?
#
loop_
_entity_poly.entity_id
_entity_poly.type
_entity_poly.pdbx_seq_one_letter_code
_entity_poly.pdbx_strand_id
1 'polypeptide(L)'
;MAASGATVVVAFTWALQHVMPAPYSGYLALVVVGFVVTELIRRQPRQRAERMFRIYCRARERGIDEATARERLLRRLYRRAEARQRLAPHVAEAWTGATEKDRVSVGVGFLLAREGKALDPAALGDAWDRVRDRFTIPGWEALPREFVRSLRSRLDADGLAQLDALIEKYRLFRQRFFRQPSALAVDPAASVADFARLLGSLANRVAKDESGAAERAYRISIRLQPDENLAHAGLALLLEKTGRVREAAREATIALGVLDDYARRAGGRPATTEDIYPFKSPVSLREALTRMATSA
;
A
#
# COMPACT_ATOMS: atom_id res chain seq x y z
N MET A 1 3.41 10.17 -46.21
CA MET A 1 3.85 9.03 -45.36
C MET A 1 4.99 9.53 -44.49
N ALA A 2 4.73 9.81 -43.21
CA ALA A 2 5.75 10.30 -42.30
C ALA A 2 6.64 9.11 -41.90
N ALA A 3 7.92 9.14 -42.29
CA ALA A 3 8.89 8.15 -41.85
C ALA A 3 8.91 8.14 -40.32
N SER A 4 8.70 6.96 -39.72
CA SER A 4 8.73 6.81 -38.26
C SER A 4 10.09 7.30 -37.75
N GLY A 5 10.14 7.92 -36.56
CA GLY A 5 11.38 8.46 -36.01
C GLY A 5 12.53 7.43 -35.94
N ALA A 6 12.19 6.14 -35.86
CA ALA A 6 13.14 5.03 -35.95
C ALA A 6 13.82 4.94 -37.33
N THR A 7 13.09 5.17 -38.43
CA THR A 7 13.62 5.12 -39.79
C THR A 7 14.62 6.25 -40.06
N VAL A 8 14.33 7.45 -39.54
CA VAL A 8 15.23 8.61 -39.64
C VAL A 8 16.51 8.38 -38.84
N VAL A 9 16.40 7.80 -37.64
CA VAL A 9 17.57 7.47 -36.80
C VAL A 9 18.44 6.41 -37.47
N VAL A 10 17.86 5.34 -38.02
CA VAL A 10 18.62 4.28 -38.72
C VAL A 10 19.34 4.85 -39.95
N ALA A 11 18.66 5.66 -40.76
CA ALA A 11 19.28 6.28 -41.94
C ALA A 11 20.42 7.24 -41.56
N PHE A 12 20.25 8.04 -40.50
CA PHE A 12 21.26 8.99 -40.03
C PHE A 12 22.46 8.28 -39.39
N THR A 13 22.22 7.21 -38.63
CA THR A 13 23.28 6.39 -38.03
C THR A 13 24.09 5.66 -39.11
N TRP A 14 23.43 5.15 -40.15
CA TRP A 14 24.07 4.51 -41.30
C TRP A 14 24.92 5.49 -42.11
N ALA A 15 24.40 6.67 -42.43
CA ALA A 15 25.14 7.70 -43.16
C ALA A 15 26.40 8.17 -42.40
N LEU A 16 26.32 8.32 -41.07
CA LEU A 16 27.44 8.78 -40.26
C LEU A 16 28.52 7.70 -40.04
N GLN A 17 28.14 6.43 -40.00
CA GLN A 17 29.10 5.31 -39.96
C GLN A 17 29.96 5.20 -41.24
N HIS A 18 29.43 5.64 -42.38
CA HIS A 18 30.13 5.56 -43.67
C HIS A 18 30.96 6.80 -43.99
N VAL A 19 30.85 7.87 -43.20
CA VAL A 19 31.53 9.17 -43.45
C VAL A 19 32.63 9.48 -42.42
N MET A 20 32.62 8.87 -41.22
CA MET A 20 33.52 9.24 -40.11
C MET A 20 34.46 8.11 -39.67
N PRO A 21 35.74 8.40 -39.32
CA PRO A 21 36.71 7.40 -38.87
C PRO A 21 36.42 6.84 -37.46
N ALA A 22 36.93 5.62 -37.21
CA ALA A 22 36.51 4.67 -36.19
C ALA A 22 36.46 5.12 -34.71
N PRO A 23 37.25 6.07 -34.17
CA PRO A 23 37.13 6.41 -32.75
C PRO A 23 35.91 7.29 -32.41
N TYR A 24 35.29 7.96 -33.39
CA TYR A 24 34.20 8.92 -33.13
C TYR A 24 32.79 8.34 -33.29
N SER A 25 32.65 7.22 -34.01
CA SER A 25 31.35 6.60 -34.30
C SER A 25 30.71 5.98 -33.06
N GLY A 26 31.50 5.43 -32.12
CA GLY A 26 31.02 4.83 -30.87
C GLY A 26 30.47 5.85 -29.86
N TYR A 27 31.15 6.98 -29.68
CA TYR A 27 30.68 8.05 -28.78
C TYR A 27 29.42 8.72 -29.31
N LEU A 28 29.33 8.94 -30.62
CA LEU A 28 28.14 9.54 -31.22
C LEU A 28 26.94 8.59 -31.19
N ALA A 29 27.17 7.28 -31.38
CA ALA A 29 26.12 6.27 -31.22
C ALA A 29 25.55 6.25 -29.78
N LEU A 30 26.40 6.39 -28.75
CA LEU A 30 25.94 6.53 -27.36
C LEU A 30 25.17 7.82 -27.11
N VAL A 31 25.57 8.93 -27.73
CA VAL A 31 24.84 10.21 -27.63
C VAL A 31 23.50 10.13 -28.37
N VAL A 32 23.45 9.52 -29.57
CA VAL A 32 22.22 9.34 -30.35
C VAL A 32 21.28 8.34 -29.68
N VAL A 33 21.78 7.20 -29.17
CA VAL A 33 20.98 6.26 -28.37
C VAL A 33 20.53 6.94 -27.08
N GLY A 34 21.39 7.69 -26.39
CA GLY A 34 21.03 8.47 -25.21
C GLY A 34 19.96 9.51 -25.52
N PHE A 35 20.06 10.21 -26.65
CA PHE A 35 19.11 11.20 -27.12
C PHE A 35 17.79 10.56 -27.54
N VAL A 36 17.82 9.45 -28.28
CA VAL A 36 16.65 8.69 -28.72
C VAL A 36 15.96 8.02 -27.54
N VAL A 37 16.68 7.40 -26.62
CA VAL A 37 16.13 6.85 -25.37
C VAL A 37 15.54 7.99 -24.54
N THR A 38 16.22 9.12 -24.40
CA THR A 38 15.71 10.26 -23.63
C THR A 38 14.49 10.91 -24.29
N GLU A 39 14.45 11.05 -25.61
CA GLU A 39 13.31 11.62 -26.33
C GLU A 39 12.16 10.64 -26.50
N LEU A 40 12.41 9.37 -26.83
CA LEU A 40 11.39 8.34 -27.03
C LEU A 40 10.75 7.90 -25.71
N ILE A 41 11.51 7.83 -24.61
CA ILE A 41 10.96 7.55 -23.26
C ILE A 41 10.25 8.79 -22.70
N ARG A 42 10.75 10.02 -22.93
CA ARG A 42 10.01 11.25 -22.56
C ARG A 42 8.71 11.45 -23.37
N ARG A 43 8.55 10.74 -24.49
CA ARG A 43 7.39 10.78 -25.38
C ARG A 43 6.27 9.80 -25.06
N GLN A 44 6.43 8.85 -24.14
CA GLN A 44 5.34 7.94 -23.77
C GLN A 44 4.23 8.70 -23.00
N PRO A 45 3.03 8.89 -23.58
CA PRO A 45 1.96 9.70 -22.97
C PRO A 45 1.54 9.15 -21.61
N ARG A 46 1.54 7.82 -21.47
CA ARG A 46 1.28 7.13 -20.21
C ARG A 46 2.29 7.44 -19.11
N GLN A 47 3.59 7.40 -19.39
CA GLN A 47 4.61 7.71 -18.37
C GLN A 47 4.54 9.18 -17.93
N ARG A 48 4.18 10.08 -18.85
CA ARG A 48 3.96 11.49 -18.56
C ARG A 48 2.73 11.69 -17.66
N ALA A 49 1.61 11.04 -17.99
CA ALA A 49 0.41 11.00 -17.17
C ALA A 49 0.73 10.51 -15.75
N GLU A 50 1.43 9.37 -15.65
CA GLU A 50 1.85 8.79 -14.38
C GLU A 50 2.76 9.73 -13.58
N ARG A 51 3.60 10.54 -14.23
CA ARG A 51 4.39 11.56 -13.54
C ARG A 51 3.52 12.69 -12.99
N MET A 52 2.51 13.14 -13.73
CA MET A 52 1.56 14.16 -13.29
C MET A 52 0.73 13.65 -12.09
N PHE A 53 0.17 12.45 -12.20
CA PHE A 53 -0.53 11.79 -11.09
C PHE A 53 0.36 11.66 -9.85
N ARG A 54 1.64 11.32 -10.00
CA ARG A 54 2.58 11.23 -8.86
C ARG A 54 2.78 12.56 -8.15
N ILE A 55 2.84 13.67 -8.89
CA ILE A 55 2.98 15.00 -8.30
C ILE A 55 1.71 15.38 -7.54
N TYR A 56 0.55 15.10 -8.15
CA TYR A 56 -0.76 15.34 -7.53
C TYR A 56 -0.96 14.49 -6.27
N CYS A 57 -0.79 13.18 -6.33
CA CYS A 57 -0.99 12.27 -5.20
C CYS A 57 -0.07 12.59 -4.02
N ARG A 58 1.21 12.94 -4.26
CA ARG A 58 2.13 13.40 -3.19
C ARG A 58 1.70 14.70 -2.52
N ALA A 59 0.99 15.57 -3.24
CA ALA A 59 0.43 16.77 -2.64
C ALA A 59 -0.76 16.40 -1.74
N ARG A 60 -1.63 15.51 -2.21
CA ARG A 60 -2.78 14.99 -1.44
C ARG A 60 -2.36 14.25 -0.17
N GLU A 61 -1.29 13.46 -0.20
CA GLU A 61 -0.71 12.77 0.98
C GLU A 61 -0.32 13.70 2.13
N ARG A 62 -0.06 14.98 1.86
CA ARG A 62 0.31 15.97 2.89
C ARG A 62 -0.90 16.63 3.55
N GLY A 63 -2.09 16.03 3.44
CA GLY A 63 -3.34 16.55 4.00
C GLY A 63 -3.90 17.77 3.27
N ILE A 64 -3.56 17.94 2.00
CA ILE A 64 -3.90 19.14 1.23
C ILE A 64 -5.18 18.91 0.43
N ASP A 65 -6.05 19.90 0.39
CA ASP A 65 -7.28 19.91 -0.40
C ASP A 65 -7.01 19.74 -1.91
N GLU A 66 -8.01 19.24 -2.64
CA GLU A 66 -7.91 18.96 -4.08
C GLU A 66 -7.52 20.20 -4.91
N ALA A 67 -8.04 21.38 -4.54
CA ALA A 67 -7.74 22.63 -5.25
C ALA A 67 -6.27 23.04 -5.09
N THR A 68 -5.72 22.99 -3.87
CA THR A 68 -4.30 23.30 -3.64
C THR A 68 -3.37 22.21 -4.21
N ALA A 69 -3.79 20.94 -4.24
CA ALA A 69 -3.03 19.88 -4.89
C ALA A 69 -2.92 20.10 -6.41
N ARG A 70 -4.03 20.49 -7.05
CA ARG A 70 -4.07 20.90 -8.47
C ARG A 70 -3.18 22.11 -8.72
N GLU A 71 -3.23 23.12 -7.86
CA GLU A 71 -2.40 24.31 -7.99
C GLU A 71 -0.91 23.96 -7.88
N ARG A 72 -0.51 23.09 -6.94
CA ARG A 72 0.87 22.57 -6.83
C ARG A 72 1.33 21.79 -8.06
N LEU A 73 0.44 20.99 -8.64
CA LEU A 73 0.72 20.31 -9.92
C LEU A 73 1.04 21.35 -11.00
N LEU A 74 0.20 22.37 -11.16
CA LEU A 74 0.42 23.45 -12.13
C LEU A 74 1.71 24.22 -11.84
N ARG A 75 2.00 24.53 -10.58
CA ARG A 75 3.27 25.17 -10.17
C ARG A 75 4.50 24.35 -10.55
N ARG A 76 4.39 23.01 -10.53
CA ARG A 76 5.48 22.10 -10.86
C ARG A 76 5.66 21.93 -12.37
N LEU A 77 4.57 21.98 -13.14
CA LEU A 77 4.58 21.83 -14.58
C LEU A 77 4.97 23.14 -15.30
N TYR A 78 4.44 24.27 -14.82
CA TYR A 78 4.65 25.58 -15.43
C TYR A 78 5.40 26.49 -14.46
N ARG A 79 6.66 26.81 -14.78
CA ARG A 79 7.51 27.66 -13.92
C ARG A 79 7.09 29.13 -13.93
N ARG A 80 6.57 29.64 -15.06
CA ARG A 80 6.17 31.05 -15.22
C ARG A 80 4.81 31.30 -14.59
N ALA A 81 4.70 32.34 -13.78
CA ALA A 81 3.47 32.69 -13.05
C ALA A 81 2.30 33.07 -13.99
N GLU A 82 2.59 33.88 -15.02
CA GLU A 82 1.61 34.33 -16.02
C GLU A 82 0.97 33.16 -16.78
N ALA A 83 1.79 32.17 -17.17
CA ALA A 83 1.30 30.98 -17.85
C ALA A 83 0.36 30.15 -16.95
N ARG A 84 0.63 30.09 -15.64
CA ARG A 84 -0.26 29.43 -14.68
C ARG A 84 -1.57 30.17 -14.50
N GLN A 85 -1.54 31.50 -14.37
CA GLN A 85 -2.74 32.31 -14.17
C GLN A 85 -3.70 32.20 -15.36
N ARG A 86 -3.18 32.21 -16.59
CA ARG A 86 -4.00 32.00 -17.80
C ARG A 86 -4.59 30.59 -17.90
N LEU A 87 -3.84 29.59 -17.44
CA LEU A 87 -4.21 28.18 -17.59
C LEU A 87 -5.10 27.65 -16.45
N ALA A 88 -4.97 28.19 -15.24
CA ALA A 88 -5.70 27.77 -14.06
C ALA A 88 -7.23 27.70 -14.23
N PRO A 89 -7.93 28.69 -14.82
CA PRO A 89 -9.38 28.62 -14.99
C PRO A 89 -9.78 27.47 -15.93
N HIS A 90 -9.12 27.34 -17.08
CA HIS A 90 -9.36 26.25 -18.03
C HIS A 90 -9.11 24.85 -17.44
N VAL A 91 -8.06 24.71 -16.62
CA VAL A 91 -7.78 23.45 -15.94
C VAL A 91 -8.81 23.17 -14.86
N ALA A 92 -9.33 24.19 -14.19
CA ALA A 92 -10.40 24.04 -13.21
C ALA A 92 -11.73 23.62 -13.86
N GLU A 93 -12.08 24.20 -15.01
CA GLU A 93 -13.23 23.81 -15.83
C GLU A 93 -13.11 22.39 -16.39
N ALA A 94 -11.90 21.97 -16.76
CA ALA A 94 -11.65 20.59 -17.19
C ALA A 94 -11.66 19.58 -16.03
N TRP A 95 -11.62 20.02 -14.77
CA TRP A 95 -11.54 19.16 -13.59
C TRP A 95 -12.92 18.66 -13.15
N THR A 96 -13.64 18.01 -14.06
CA THR A 96 -15.05 17.61 -13.90
C THR A 96 -15.22 16.10 -13.83
N GLY A 97 -16.21 15.64 -13.06
CA GLY A 97 -16.45 14.21 -12.81
C GLY A 97 -17.03 13.92 -11.43
N ALA A 98 -17.74 12.80 -11.32
CA ALA A 98 -18.40 12.37 -10.09
C ALA A 98 -17.39 12.02 -8.99
N THR A 99 -16.29 11.34 -9.36
CA THR A 99 -15.25 10.94 -8.41
C THR A 99 -13.96 11.75 -8.55
N GLU A 100 -13.10 11.75 -7.54
CA GLU A 100 -11.75 12.37 -7.63
C GLU A 100 -10.94 11.73 -8.77
N LYS A 101 -11.08 10.42 -8.99
CA LYS A 101 -10.45 9.72 -10.12
C LYS A 101 -10.87 10.33 -11.45
N ASP A 102 -12.17 10.54 -11.65
CA ASP A 102 -12.70 11.10 -12.90
C ASP A 102 -12.18 12.52 -13.12
N ARG A 103 -12.34 13.39 -12.11
CA ARG A 103 -11.89 14.79 -12.19
C ARG A 103 -10.41 14.92 -12.51
N VAL A 104 -9.56 14.18 -11.81
CA VAL A 104 -8.11 14.24 -11.98
C VAL A 104 -7.69 13.61 -13.31
N SER A 105 -8.36 12.54 -13.76
CA SER A 105 -8.04 11.89 -15.02
C SER A 105 -8.40 12.78 -16.22
N VAL A 106 -9.55 13.46 -16.19
CA VAL A 106 -9.95 14.44 -17.21
C VAL A 106 -9.00 15.65 -17.18
N GLY A 107 -8.70 16.19 -16.00
CA GLY A 107 -7.76 17.30 -15.85
C GLY A 107 -6.34 16.98 -16.33
N VAL A 108 -5.83 15.78 -16.06
CA VAL A 108 -4.52 15.33 -16.57
C VAL A 108 -4.58 15.04 -18.07
N GLY A 109 -5.70 14.50 -18.58
CA GLY A 109 -5.94 14.36 -20.02
C GLY A 109 -5.86 15.70 -20.75
N PHE A 110 -6.50 16.74 -20.20
CA PHE A 110 -6.42 18.10 -20.72
C PHE A 110 -4.98 18.65 -20.72
N LEU A 111 -4.23 18.44 -19.63
CA LEU A 111 -2.83 18.86 -19.53
C LEU A 111 -1.93 18.13 -20.53
N LEU A 112 -2.15 16.83 -20.76
CA LEU A 112 -1.43 16.06 -21.78
C LEU A 112 -1.75 16.57 -23.19
N ALA A 113 -3.01 16.86 -23.48
CA ALA A 113 -3.42 17.38 -24.78
C ALA A 113 -2.70 18.70 -25.11
N ARG A 114 -2.46 19.57 -24.13
CA ARG A 114 -1.68 20.80 -24.32
C ARG A 114 -0.19 20.55 -24.57
N GLU A 115 0.34 19.40 -24.15
CA GLU A 115 1.70 18.93 -24.52
C GLU A 115 1.73 18.21 -25.88
N GLY A 116 0.61 18.18 -26.64
CA GLY A 116 0.49 17.44 -27.89
C GLY A 116 0.43 15.92 -27.70
N LYS A 117 0.04 15.46 -26.51
CA LYS A 117 -0.04 14.05 -26.14
C LYS A 117 -1.48 13.65 -25.86
N ALA A 118 -1.86 12.46 -26.29
CA ALA A 118 -3.16 11.88 -25.99
C ALA A 118 -2.99 10.52 -25.34
N LEU A 119 -3.90 10.20 -24.41
CA LEU A 119 -4.05 8.89 -23.82
C LEU A 119 -5.55 8.66 -23.71
N ASP A 120 -6.02 7.46 -24.05
CA ASP A 120 -7.44 7.16 -23.95
C ASP A 120 -7.91 7.24 -22.48
N PRO A 121 -9.20 7.54 -22.23
CA PRO A 121 -9.72 7.72 -20.87
C PRO A 121 -9.58 6.48 -19.98
N ALA A 122 -9.67 5.27 -20.54
CA ALA A 122 -9.52 4.02 -19.79
C ALA A 122 -8.07 3.85 -19.31
N ALA A 123 -7.10 4.09 -20.17
CA ALA A 123 -5.67 4.04 -19.89
C ALA A 123 -5.22 5.17 -18.95
N LEU A 124 -5.89 6.34 -18.99
CA LEU A 124 -5.75 7.38 -17.96
C LEU A 124 -6.25 6.89 -16.61
N GLY A 125 -7.43 6.26 -16.57
CA GLY A 125 -7.98 5.63 -15.36
C GLY A 125 -7.06 4.56 -14.79
N ASP A 126 -6.50 3.70 -15.64
CA ASP A 126 -5.55 2.65 -15.23
C ASP A 126 -4.21 3.22 -14.76
N ALA A 127 -3.72 4.29 -15.40
CA ALA A 127 -2.51 4.98 -15.00
C ALA A 127 -2.71 5.71 -13.66
N TRP A 128 -3.90 6.29 -13.45
CA TRP A 128 -4.33 6.82 -12.17
C TRP A 128 -4.36 5.71 -11.13
N ASP A 129 -5.01 4.58 -11.37
CA ASP A 129 -5.08 3.48 -10.40
C ASP A 129 -3.70 2.94 -10.07
N ARG A 130 -2.84 2.67 -11.06
CA ARG A 130 -1.45 2.23 -10.82
C ARG A 130 -0.63 3.20 -9.98
N VAL A 131 -0.78 4.50 -10.23
CA VAL A 131 -0.08 5.51 -9.44
C VAL A 131 -0.73 5.65 -8.09
N ARG A 132 -2.04 5.80 -8.00
CA ARG A 132 -2.78 5.85 -6.76
C ARG A 132 -2.41 4.64 -5.90
N ASP A 133 -2.49 3.41 -6.38
CA ASP A 133 -2.16 2.20 -5.62
C ASP A 133 -0.68 2.13 -5.16
N ARG A 134 0.23 2.86 -5.84
CA ARG A 134 1.62 3.04 -5.41
C ARG A 134 1.77 4.09 -4.29
N PHE A 135 0.84 5.03 -4.18
CA PHE A 135 0.85 6.19 -3.29
C PHE A 135 -0.20 6.11 -2.15
N THR A 136 -1.38 5.54 -2.34
CA THR A 136 -2.36 5.32 -1.28
C THR A 136 -1.98 4.13 -0.43
N ILE A 137 -1.43 4.43 0.75
CA ILE A 137 -2.31 4.54 1.92
C ILE A 137 -2.06 5.94 2.51
N PRO A 138 -2.97 6.92 2.38
CA PRO A 138 -2.86 8.18 3.08
C PRO A 138 -3.48 7.98 4.46
N GLY A 139 -2.79 7.23 5.31
CA GLY A 139 -3.25 6.93 6.66
C GLY A 139 -4.71 6.49 6.77
N TRP A 140 -5.28 6.76 7.93
CA TRP A 140 -6.65 6.44 8.32
C TRP A 140 -7.73 7.09 7.43
N GLU A 141 -7.39 8.09 6.63
CA GLU A 141 -8.35 8.94 5.89
C GLU A 141 -8.97 8.25 4.66
N ALA A 142 -8.33 7.20 4.14
CA ALA A 142 -8.85 6.39 3.03
C ALA A 142 -9.74 5.21 3.48
N LEU A 143 -9.83 4.97 4.79
CA LEU A 143 -10.66 3.91 5.36
C LEU A 143 -12.05 4.45 5.73
N PRO A 144 -13.11 3.61 5.76
CA PRO A 144 -14.43 4.03 6.20
C PRO A 144 -14.38 4.71 7.57
N ARG A 145 -15.01 5.89 7.70
CA ARG A 145 -14.94 6.72 8.92
C ARG A 145 -15.34 5.96 10.19
N GLU A 146 -16.30 5.05 10.09
CA GLU A 146 -16.79 4.24 11.21
C GLU A 146 -15.78 3.18 11.66
N PHE A 147 -15.11 2.53 10.70
CA PHE A 147 -14.01 1.60 10.98
C PHE A 147 -12.84 2.32 11.65
N VAL A 148 -12.45 3.50 11.13
CA VAL A 148 -11.39 4.34 11.71
C VAL A 148 -11.76 4.77 13.12
N ARG A 149 -13.01 5.21 13.34
CA ARG A 149 -13.50 5.62 14.65
C ARG A 149 -13.47 4.46 15.64
N SER A 150 -13.91 3.26 15.22
CA SER A 150 -13.86 2.05 16.03
C SER A 150 -12.41 1.70 16.42
N LEU A 151 -11.47 1.73 15.46
CA LEU A 151 -10.06 1.45 15.75
C LEU A 151 -9.43 2.48 16.69
N ARG A 152 -9.69 3.78 16.48
CA ARG A 152 -9.21 4.86 17.37
C ARG A 152 -9.85 4.83 18.76
N SER A 153 -11.02 4.22 18.93
CA SER A 153 -11.63 4.05 20.25
C SER A 153 -10.99 2.91 21.06
N ARG A 154 -10.37 1.94 20.39
CA ARG A 154 -9.74 0.76 21.01
C ARG A 154 -8.22 0.87 21.16
N LEU A 155 -7.59 1.77 20.39
CA LEU A 155 -6.16 2.03 20.43
C LEU A 155 -5.89 3.46 20.91
N ASP A 156 -4.97 3.58 21.86
CA ASP A 156 -4.38 4.84 22.29
C ASP A 156 -3.42 5.41 21.23
N ALA A 157 -2.96 6.65 21.44
CA ALA A 157 -2.05 7.32 20.51
C ALA A 157 -0.77 6.50 20.26
N ASP A 158 -0.24 5.87 21.30
CA ASP A 158 0.93 5.01 21.22
C ASP A 158 0.64 3.71 20.44
N GLY A 159 -0.51 3.08 20.66
CA GLY A 159 -0.95 1.90 19.91
C GLY A 159 -1.15 2.19 18.43
N LEU A 160 -1.69 3.37 18.09
CA LEU A 160 -1.84 3.83 16.71
C LEU A 160 -0.47 4.10 16.06
N ALA A 161 0.45 4.77 16.76
CA ALA A 161 1.81 5.01 16.25
C ALA A 161 2.59 3.70 16.05
N GLN A 162 2.44 2.73 16.96
CA GLN A 162 3.03 1.40 16.84
C GLN A 162 2.45 0.64 15.64
N LEU A 163 1.14 0.75 15.41
CA LEU A 163 0.46 0.15 14.27
C LEU A 163 0.96 0.77 12.95
N ASP A 164 1.06 2.10 12.89
CA ASP A 164 1.57 2.81 11.71
C ASP A 164 3.02 2.41 11.40
N ALA A 165 3.90 2.33 12.41
CA ALA A 165 5.28 1.87 12.26
C ALA A 165 5.36 0.40 11.80
N LEU A 166 4.45 -0.45 12.28
CA LEU A 166 4.36 -1.86 11.85
C LEU A 166 3.90 -1.96 10.38
N ILE A 167 2.89 -1.19 9.99
CA ILE A 167 2.35 -1.16 8.61
C ILE A 167 3.38 -0.62 7.61
N GLU A 168 4.11 0.43 7.99
CA GLU A 168 5.17 1.01 7.17
C GLU A 168 6.28 -0.01 6.89
N LYS A 169 6.71 -0.72 7.95
CA LYS A 169 7.74 -1.75 7.87
C LYS A 169 7.31 -2.96 7.04
N TYR A 170 6.07 -3.39 7.17
CA TYR A 170 5.52 -4.54 6.44
C TYR A 170 4.72 -4.11 5.21
N ARG A 171 5.43 -3.46 4.29
CA ARG A 171 4.91 -2.95 3.00
C ARG A 171 4.19 -4.01 2.14
N LEU A 172 4.52 -5.29 2.29
CA LEU A 172 3.88 -6.42 1.57
C LEU A 172 2.49 -6.79 2.11
N PHE A 173 2.22 -6.50 3.38
CA PHE A 173 0.90 -6.69 3.98
C PHE A 173 -0.11 -5.70 3.34
N ARG A 174 0.35 -4.50 2.97
CA ARG A 174 -0.45 -3.46 2.28
C ARG A 174 -1.10 -3.93 0.97
N GLN A 175 -0.49 -4.86 0.23
CA GLN A 175 -1.01 -5.33 -1.06
C GLN A 175 -2.10 -6.40 -0.94
N ARG A 176 -2.10 -7.17 0.15
CA ARG A 176 -3.03 -8.28 0.35
C ARG A 176 -4.31 -7.87 1.08
N PHE A 177 -4.26 -6.82 1.90
CA PHE A 177 -5.40 -6.33 2.68
C PHE A 177 -6.39 -5.53 1.86
N PHE A 178 -5.88 -4.75 0.92
CA PHE A 178 -6.67 -3.75 0.21
C PHE A 178 -6.76 -4.07 -1.28
N ARG A 179 -6.87 -5.35 -1.64
CA ARG A 179 -7.21 -5.72 -3.02
C ARG A 179 -8.56 -5.11 -3.43
N GLN A 180 -9.46 -4.89 -2.47
CA GLN A 180 -10.63 -4.04 -2.59
C GLN A 180 -10.93 -3.32 -1.25
N PRO A 181 -10.90 -1.97 -1.19
CA PRO A 181 -11.33 -1.20 -0.02
C PRO A 181 -12.79 -1.47 0.41
N SER A 182 -13.61 -2.02 -0.50
CA SER A 182 -15.05 -2.24 -0.35
C SER A 182 -15.47 -3.47 0.46
N ALA A 183 -14.60 -4.47 0.64
CA ALA A 183 -14.95 -5.67 1.42
C ALA A 183 -15.08 -5.38 2.93
N LEU A 184 -14.39 -4.35 3.43
CA LEU A 184 -14.45 -3.86 4.82
C LEU A 184 -15.58 -2.84 5.05
N ALA A 185 -16.43 -2.58 4.04
CA ALA A 185 -17.40 -1.48 4.06
C ALA A 185 -18.83 -1.91 4.40
N VAL A 186 -19.06 -3.20 4.69
CA VAL A 186 -20.42 -3.70 5.01
C VAL A 186 -20.68 -3.69 6.51
N ASP A 187 -19.69 -4.06 7.33
CA ASP A 187 -19.79 -4.07 8.80
C ASP A 187 -18.43 -3.69 9.46
N PRO A 188 -18.35 -2.55 10.16
CA PRO A 188 -17.17 -2.13 10.90
C PRO A 188 -16.72 -3.11 12.00
N ALA A 189 -17.65 -3.80 12.67
CA ALA A 189 -17.30 -4.72 13.76
C ALA A 189 -16.60 -5.97 13.22
N ALA A 190 -17.20 -6.59 12.18
CA ALA A 190 -16.59 -7.71 11.46
C ALA A 190 -15.21 -7.33 10.90
N SER A 191 -15.10 -6.12 10.32
CA SER A 191 -13.86 -5.62 9.76
C SER A 191 -12.74 -5.44 10.80
N VAL A 192 -13.06 -5.02 12.03
CA VAL A 192 -12.06 -4.91 13.10
C VAL A 192 -11.61 -6.28 13.58
N ALA A 193 -12.53 -7.25 13.70
CA ALA A 193 -12.19 -8.63 14.04
C ALA A 193 -11.30 -9.27 12.96
N ASP A 194 -11.64 -9.06 11.68
CA ASP A 194 -10.81 -9.51 10.56
C ASP A 194 -9.41 -8.89 10.63
N PHE A 195 -9.33 -7.57 10.88
CA PHE A 195 -8.06 -6.87 11.02
C PHE A 195 -7.23 -7.37 12.22
N ALA A 196 -7.86 -7.73 13.33
CA ALA A 196 -7.19 -8.31 14.50
C ALA A 196 -6.58 -9.69 14.20
N ARG A 197 -7.34 -10.63 13.61
CA ARG A 197 -6.85 -11.96 13.19
C ARG A 197 -5.64 -11.86 12.26
N LEU A 198 -5.74 -10.89 11.38
CA LEU A 198 -4.75 -10.58 10.38
C LEU A 198 -3.44 -10.07 11.00
N LEU A 199 -3.49 -9.18 11.98
CA LEU A 199 -2.32 -8.76 12.76
C LEU A 199 -1.68 -9.96 13.49
N GLY A 200 -2.48 -10.87 14.05
CA GLY A 200 -1.98 -12.12 14.64
C GLY A 200 -1.26 -13.02 13.63
N SER A 201 -1.79 -13.12 12.40
CA SER A 201 -1.14 -13.87 11.31
C SER A 201 0.18 -13.23 10.87
N LEU A 202 0.24 -11.90 10.80
CA LEU A 202 1.49 -11.18 10.51
C LEU A 202 2.53 -11.43 11.60
N ALA A 203 2.12 -11.33 12.87
CA ALA A 203 2.98 -11.58 14.02
C ALA A 203 3.62 -12.97 13.94
N ASN A 204 2.83 -14.01 13.65
CA ASN A 204 3.33 -15.37 13.46
C ASN A 204 4.39 -15.49 12.38
N ARG A 205 4.19 -14.81 11.24
CA ARG A 205 5.14 -14.84 10.12
C ARG A 205 6.48 -14.18 10.48
N VAL A 206 6.45 -13.12 11.29
CA VAL A 206 7.66 -12.34 11.62
C VAL A 206 8.28 -12.73 12.97
N ALA A 207 7.62 -13.56 13.76
CA ALA A 207 8.08 -13.98 15.10
C ALA A 207 9.46 -14.64 15.13
N LYS A 208 9.89 -15.27 14.03
CA LYS A 208 11.21 -15.90 13.94
C LYS A 208 12.33 -14.89 13.73
N ASP A 209 12.10 -13.91 12.87
CA ASP A 209 13.15 -12.98 12.42
C ASP A 209 13.15 -11.70 13.25
N GLU A 210 11.99 -11.31 13.80
CA GLU A 210 11.76 -10.01 14.42
C GLU A 210 10.80 -10.09 15.61
N SER A 211 11.24 -10.73 16.69
CA SER A 211 10.45 -10.96 17.91
C SER A 211 9.78 -9.70 18.46
N GLY A 212 10.48 -8.56 18.50
CA GLY A 212 9.91 -7.30 19.00
C GLY A 212 8.77 -6.74 18.13
N ALA A 213 8.81 -6.95 16.81
CA ALA A 213 7.72 -6.54 15.91
C ALA A 213 6.53 -7.49 16.04
N ALA A 214 6.79 -8.79 16.17
CA ALA A 214 5.76 -9.79 16.44
C ALA A 214 5.02 -9.52 17.75
N GLU A 215 5.74 -9.21 18.82
CA GLU A 215 5.12 -8.89 20.12
C GLU A 215 4.17 -7.68 20.01
N ARG A 216 4.61 -6.60 19.35
CA ARG A 216 3.75 -5.42 19.12
C ARG A 216 2.49 -5.78 18.34
N ALA A 217 2.64 -6.57 17.28
CA ALA A 217 1.51 -7.01 16.45
C ALA A 217 0.50 -7.86 17.25
N TYR A 218 0.96 -8.80 18.07
CA TYR A 218 0.08 -9.57 18.97
C TYR A 218 -0.64 -8.67 19.98
N ARG A 219 0.08 -7.75 20.64
CA ARG A 219 -0.53 -6.84 21.61
C ARG A 219 -1.56 -5.89 20.99
N ILE A 220 -1.35 -5.43 19.75
CA ILE A 220 -2.36 -4.64 19.03
C ILE A 220 -3.57 -5.52 18.68
N SER A 221 -3.35 -6.75 18.17
CA SER A 221 -4.43 -7.70 17.88
C SER A 221 -5.33 -7.94 19.11
N ILE A 222 -4.73 -8.22 20.27
CA ILE A 222 -5.44 -8.42 21.54
C ILE A 222 -6.22 -7.16 21.97
N ARG A 223 -5.66 -5.96 21.79
CA ARG A 223 -6.38 -4.70 22.10
C ARG A 223 -7.59 -4.48 21.19
N LEU A 224 -7.53 -4.93 19.94
CA LEU A 224 -8.63 -4.80 18.99
C LEU A 224 -9.73 -5.84 19.22
N GLN A 225 -9.32 -7.07 19.56
CA GLN A 225 -10.19 -8.22 19.79
C GLN A 225 -9.62 -9.03 20.99
N PRO A 226 -10.08 -8.77 22.22
CA PRO A 226 -9.55 -9.40 23.43
C PRO A 226 -9.76 -10.91 23.53
N ASP A 227 -10.68 -11.47 22.74
CA ASP A 227 -10.98 -12.90 22.62
C ASP A 227 -10.29 -13.53 21.40
N GLU A 228 -9.31 -12.86 20.80
CA GLU A 228 -8.51 -13.43 19.70
C GLU A 228 -7.51 -14.47 20.24
N ASN A 229 -7.96 -15.72 20.35
CA ASN A 229 -7.19 -16.85 20.89
C ASN A 229 -5.80 -17.01 20.25
N LEU A 230 -5.66 -16.81 18.94
CA LEU A 230 -4.41 -17.00 18.22
C LEU A 230 -3.37 -15.94 18.57
N ALA A 231 -3.82 -14.72 18.89
CA ALA A 231 -2.93 -13.67 19.32
C ALA A 231 -2.38 -13.94 20.73
N HIS A 232 -3.23 -14.40 21.66
CA HIS A 232 -2.81 -14.84 23.00
C HIS A 232 -1.85 -16.03 22.94
N ALA A 233 -2.17 -17.07 22.15
CA ALA A 233 -1.32 -18.24 22.00
C ALA A 233 0.04 -17.91 21.36
N GLY A 234 0.03 -17.09 20.30
CA GLY A 234 1.24 -16.63 19.63
C GLY A 234 2.13 -15.76 20.52
N LEU A 235 1.52 -14.90 21.34
CA LEU A 235 2.22 -14.09 22.34
C LEU A 235 2.82 -14.96 23.44
N ALA A 236 2.10 -15.95 23.98
CA ALA A 236 2.59 -16.87 24.98
C ALA A 236 3.85 -17.62 24.51
N LEU A 237 3.80 -18.20 23.30
CA LEU A 237 4.93 -18.89 22.69
C LEU A 237 6.14 -17.98 22.45
N LEU A 238 5.90 -16.73 22.05
CA LEU A 238 6.97 -15.75 21.86
C LEU A 238 7.61 -15.36 23.20
N LEU A 239 6.79 -15.11 24.21
CA LEU A 239 7.24 -14.74 25.55
C LEU A 239 8.05 -15.86 26.21
N GLU A 240 7.60 -17.11 26.09
CA GLU A 240 8.34 -18.28 26.57
C GLU A 240 9.73 -18.35 25.93
N LYS A 241 9.81 -18.21 24.60
CA LYS A 241 11.09 -18.19 23.87
C LYS A 241 12.02 -17.05 24.27
N THR A 242 11.45 -15.92 24.68
CA THR A 242 12.22 -14.76 25.17
C THR A 242 12.52 -14.80 26.67
N GLY A 243 12.13 -15.89 27.37
CA GLY A 243 12.40 -16.08 28.80
C GLY A 243 11.41 -15.38 29.75
N ARG A 244 10.34 -14.77 29.24
CA ARG A 244 9.31 -14.07 30.04
C ARG A 244 8.21 -15.03 30.51
N VAL A 245 8.62 -16.06 31.25
CA VAL A 245 7.80 -17.23 31.62
C VAL A 245 6.49 -16.86 32.34
N ARG A 246 6.54 -15.94 33.32
CA ARG A 246 5.33 -15.51 34.06
C ARG A 246 4.29 -14.84 33.18
N GLU A 247 4.72 -14.10 32.16
CA GLU A 247 3.80 -13.47 31.21
C GLU A 247 3.27 -14.51 30.22
N ALA A 248 4.14 -15.41 29.76
CA ALA A 248 3.76 -16.51 28.90
C ALA A 248 2.66 -17.39 29.53
N ALA A 249 2.78 -17.72 30.81
CA ALA A 249 1.78 -18.51 31.53
C ALA A 249 0.40 -17.82 31.61
N ARG A 250 0.38 -16.50 31.82
CA ARG A 250 -0.87 -15.73 31.84
C ARG A 250 -1.54 -15.75 30.48
N GLU A 251 -0.79 -15.45 29.43
CA GLU A 251 -1.30 -15.46 28.05
C GLU A 251 -1.75 -16.86 27.62
N ALA A 252 -1.02 -17.90 28.05
CA ALA A 252 -1.39 -19.29 27.78
C ALA A 252 -2.70 -19.70 28.47
N THR A 253 -2.91 -19.25 29.71
CA THR A 253 -4.16 -19.50 30.45
C THR A 253 -5.35 -18.85 29.75
N ILE A 254 -5.20 -17.61 29.27
CA ILE A 254 -6.25 -16.91 28.52
C ILE A 254 -6.54 -17.65 27.20
N ALA A 255 -5.49 -18.02 26.45
CA ALA A 255 -5.64 -18.74 25.18
C ALA A 255 -6.38 -20.07 25.36
N LEU A 256 -6.07 -20.83 26.42
CA LEU A 256 -6.78 -22.06 26.77
C LEU A 256 -8.25 -21.80 27.11
N GLY A 257 -8.53 -20.78 27.92
CA GLY A 257 -9.90 -20.41 28.29
C GLY A 257 -10.76 -20.06 27.08
N VAL A 258 -10.23 -19.29 26.12
CA VAL A 258 -10.94 -18.95 24.88
C VAL A 258 -11.12 -20.17 23.99
N LEU A 259 -10.11 -21.04 23.85
CA LEU A 259 -10.22 -22.29 23.10
C LEU A 259 -11.32 -23.21 23.68
N ASP A 260 -11.41 -23.29 25.00
CA ASP A 260 -12.43 -24.08 25.69
C ASP A 260 -13.82 -23.48 25.53
N ASP A 261 -13.93 -22.16 25.60
CA ASP A 261 -15.21 -21.49 25.36
C ASP A 261 -15.69 -21.65 23.91
N TYR A 262 -14.77 -21.58 22.94
CA TYR A 262 -15.05 -21.88 21.54
C TYR A 262 -15.51 -23.33 21.33
N ALA A 263 -14.80 -24.31 21.90
CA ALA A 263 -15.17 -25.73 21.82
C ALA A 263 -16.56 -25.99 22.40
N ARG A 264 -16.92 -25.31 23.50
CA ARG A 264 -18.28 -25.38 24.08
C ARG A 264 -19.33 -24.83 23.12
N ARG A 265 -19.11 -23.65 22.53
CA ARG A 265 -20.04 -23.05 21.55
C ARG A 265 -20.19 -23.87 20.27
N ALA A 266 -19.14 -24.58 19.87
CA ALA A 266 -19.12 -25.43 18.69
C ALA A 266 -19.68 -26.86 18.94
N GLY A 267 -20.39 -27.09 20.05
CA GLY A 267 -21.03 -28.37 20.36
C GLY A 267 -20.06 -29.48 20.74
N GLY A 268 -18.89 -29.15 21.28
CA GLY A 268 -17.89 -30.12 21.71
C GLY A 268 -17.02 -30.68 20.57
N ARG A 269 -17.11 -30.14 19.34
CA ARG A 269 -16.17 -30.53 18.28
C ARG A 269 -14.76 -30.04 18.62
N PRO A 270 -13.72 -30.85 18.42
CA PRO A 270 -12.34 -30.38 18.56
C PRO A 270 -12.06 -29.25 17.57
N ALA A 271 -11.25 -28.26 17.99
CA ALA A 271 -10.80 -27.18 17.11
C ALA A 271 -10.08 -27.75 15.89
N THR A 272 -10.46 -27.32 14.68
CA THR A 272 -9.83 -27.77 13.44
C THR A 272 -8.53 -27.00 13.19
N THR A 273 -7.69 -27.50 12.27
CA THR A 273 -6.48 -26.78 11.84
C THR A 273 -6.80 -25.41 11.23
N GLU A 274 -7.99 -25.22 10.65
CA GLU A 274 -8.46 -23.93 10.15
C GLU A 274 -8.80 -22.96 11.30
N ASP A 275 -9.37 -23.47 12.39
CA ASP A 275 -9.68 -22.68 13.60
C ASP A 275 -8.41 -22.17 14.32
N ILE A 276 -7.26 -22.78 14.04
CA ILE A 276 -5.98 -22.44 14.67
C ILE A 276 -4.86 -22.05 13.70
N TYR A 277 -5.16 -21.83 12.43
CA TYR A 277 -4.14 -21.46 11.45
C TYR A 277 -3.40 -20.18 11.92
N PRO A 278 -2.06 -20.13 11.97
CA PRO A 278 -1.10 -20.98 11.26
C PRO A 278 -0.47 -22.12 12.08
N PHE A 279 -1.04 -22.52 13.22
CA PHE A 279 -0.49 -23.61 14.03
C PHE A 279 -0.73 -24.98 13.37
N LYS A 280 0.29 -25.85 13.37
CA LYS A 280 0.28 -27.12 12.64
C LYS A 280 -0.56 -28.22 13.28
N SER A 281 -0.85 -28.13 14.58
CA SER A 281 -1.53 -29.18 15.35
C SER A 281 -2.27 -28.58 16.56
N PRO A 282 -3.61 -28.74 16.66
CA PRO A 282 -4.38 -28.28 17.82
C PRO A 282 -3.97 -28.94 19.13
N VAL A 283 -3.66 -30.25 19.08
CA VAL A 283 -3.22 -31.02 20.24
C VAL A 283 -1.89 -30.49 20.74
N SER A 284 -0.91 -30.33 19.86
CA SER A 284 0.43 -29.88 20.24
C SER A 284 0.44 -28.43 20.74
N LEU A 285 -0.42 -27.58 20.18
CA LEU A 285 -0.60 -26.22 20.67
C LEU A 285 -1.18 -26.22 22.09
N ARG A 286 -2.25 -26.99 22.32
CA ARG A 286 -2.89 -27.09 23.64
C ARG A 286 -1.92 -27.63 24.69
N GLU A 287 -1.16 -28.68 24.37
CA GLU A 287 -0.13 -29.21 25.27
C GLU A 287 0.93 -28.17 25.63
N ALA A 288 1.42 -27.41 24.65
CA ALA A 288 2.40 -26.35 24.89
C ALA A 288 1.84 -25.26 25.82
N LEU A 289 0.61 -24.81 25.57
CA LEU A 289 -0.04 -23.80 26.41
C LEU A 289 -0.31 -24.33 27.82
N THR A 290 -0.74 -25.59 27.97
CA THR A 290 -0.94 -26.19 29.29
C THR A 290 0.37 -26.25 30.07
N ARG A 291 1.47 -26.68 29.42
CA ARG A 291 2.79 -26.70 30.06
C ARG A 291 3.20 -25.30 30.56
N MET A 292 3.01 -24.27 29.73
CA MET A 292 3.30 -22.88 30.11
C MET A 292 2.42 -22.41 31.27
N ALA A 293 1.12 -22.73 31.23
CA ALA A 293 0.18 -22.34 32.28
C ALA A 293 0.54 -22.98 33.64
N THR A 294 1.06 -24.21 33.61
CA THR A 294 1.50 -24.94 34.82
C THR A 294 2.91 -24.60 35.30
N SER A 295 3.71 -23.88 34.51
CA SER A 295 5.13 -23.62 34.80
C SER A 295 5.42 -22.26 35.47
N ALA A 296 4.38 -21.49 35.82
CA ALA A 296 4.50 -20.23 36.57
C ALA A 296 4.22 -20.39 38.06
#